data_AF-A0A7K3B7Q1-F1
#
_entry.id   AF-A0A7K3B7Q1-F1
#
_cell.length_a   1.000
_cell.length_b   1.000
_cell.length_c   1.000
_cell.angle_alpha   90.00
_cell.angle_beta   90.00
_cell.angle_gamma   90.00
#
_symmetry.space_group_name_H-M   'P 1'
#
loop_
_entity.id
_entity.type
_entity.pdbx_description
1 polymer ?
#
loop_
_entity_poly.entity_id
_entity_poly.type
_entity_poly.pdbx_seq_one_letter_code
_entity_poly.pdbx_strand_id
1 'polypeptide(L)' 'MRPHIRAALERSAELTRANHLVDGMRMGEAAINQATHDEHPEIQQWLTDHADDFTRRED' A
#
# COMPACT_ATOMS: atom_id res chain seq x y z
N MET A 1 -9.60 -9.19 2.63
CA MET A 1 -9.17 -8.30 1.54
C MET A 1 -8.97 -9.12 0.28
N ARG A 2 -9.50 -8.64 -0.85
CA ARG A 2 -9.40 -9.32 -2.14
C ARG A 2 -7.94 -9.36 -2.66
N PRO A 3 -7.53 -10.42 -3.37
CA PRO A 3 -6.14 -10.58 -3.83
C PRO A 3 -5.61 -9.41 -4.68
N HIS A 4 -6.44 -8.78 -5.50
CA HIS A 4 -6.01 -7.66 -6.35
C HIS A 4 -5.71 -6.38 -5.55
N ILE A 5 -6.45 -6.13 -4.45
CA ILE A 5 -6.17 -4.99 -3.56
C ILE A 5 -4.83 -5.22 -2.86
N ARG A 6 -4.60 -6.44 -2.36
CA ARG A 6 -3.32 -6.84 -1.77
C ARG A 6 -2.16 -6.63 -2.74
N ALA A 7 -2.28 -7.15 -3.96
CA ALA A 7 -1.23 -7.03 -4.97
C ALA A 7 -0.93 -5.57 -5.34
N ALA A 8 -1.96 -4.71 -5.37
CA ALA A 8 -1.77 -3.28 -5.62
C ALA A 8 -1.06 -2.57 -4.46
N LEU A 9 -1.36 -2.94 -3.21
CA LEU A 9 -0.66 -2.44 -2.02
C LEU A 9 0.80 -2.91 -1.98
N GLU A 10 1.07 -4.18 -2.25
CA GLU A 10 2.43 -4.74 -2.38
C GLU A 10 3.22 -4.00 -3.46
N ARG A 11 2.59 -3.75 -4.62
CA ARG A 11 3.23 -2.99 -5.71
C ARG A 11 3.50 -1.54 -5.34
N SER A 12 2.59 -0.91 -4.59
CA SER A 12 2.77 0.44 -4.06
C SER A 12 3.99 0.53 -3.13
N ALA A 13 4.14 -0.42 -2.21
CA ALA A 13 5.29 -0.52 -1.31
C ALA A 13 6.60 -0.75 -2.09
N GLU A 14 6.62 -1.65 -3.07
CA GLU A 14 7.78 -1.87 -3.94
C GLU A 14 8.24 -0.61 -4.66
N LEU A 15 7.30 0.13 -5.26
CA LEU A 15 7.58 1.38 -5.96
C LEU A 15 8.13 2.43 -4.99
N THR A 16 7.58 2.49 -3.77
CA THR A 16 8.03 3.43 -2.74
C THR A 16 9.46 3.12 -2.29
N ARG A 17 9.80 1.85 -2.05
CA ARG A 17 11.18 1.41 -1.76
C ARG A 17 12.16 1.73 -2.88
N ALA A 18 11.69 1.62 -4.14
CA ALA A 18 12.47 1.96 -5.33
C ALA A 18 12.52 3.46 -5.64
N ASN A 19 12.04 4.32 -4.73
CA ASN A 19 12.01 5.79 -4.88
C ASN A 19 11.09 6.30 -6.01
N HIS A 20 10.18 5.46 -6.50
CA HIS A 20 9.12 5.81 -7.45
C HIS A 20 7.86 6.27 -6.70
N LEU A 21 7.98 7.32 -5.88
CA LEU A 21 6.97 7.71 -4.89
C LEU A 21 5.61 8.04 -5.50
N VAL A 22 5.58 8.74 -6.64
CA VAL A 22 4.32 9.13 -7.30
C VAL A 22 3.57 7.90 -7.82
N ASP A 23 4.27 6.95 -8.42
CA ASP A 23 3.66 5.73 -8.95
C ASP A 23 3.20 4.81 -7.82
N GLY A 24 3.99 4.72 -6.74
CA GLY A 24 3.60 4.02 -5.51
C GLY A 24 2.32 4.60 -4.92
N MET A 25 2.30 5.91 -4.67
CA MET A 25 1.12 6.60 -4.15
C MET A 25 -0.13 6.38 -5.02
N ARG A 26 -0.02 6.51 -6.35
CA ARG A 26 -1.14 6.27 -7.27
C ARG A 26 -1.68 4.84 -7.18
N MET A 27 -0.80 3.83 -7.07
CA MET A 27 -1.23 2.43 -6.89
C MET A 27 -1.92 2.21 -5.54
N GLY A 28 -1.36 2.78 -4.46
CA GLY A 28 -1.96 2.68 -3.12
C GLY A 28 -3.32 3.36 -3.03
N GLU A 29 -3.45 4.58 -3.57
CA GLU A 29 -4.72 5.31 -3.61
C GLU A 29 -5.78 4.54 -4.41
N ALA A 30 -5.43 4.01 -5.58
CA ALA A 30 -6.34 3.22 -6.39
C ALA A 30 -6.81 1.95 -5.66
N ALA A 31 -5.94 1.30 -4.87
CA ALA A 31 -6.30 0.15 -4.06
C ALA A 31 -7.30 0.52 -2.96
N ILE A 32 -7.06 1.63 -2.24
CA ILE A 32 -7.95 2.11 -1.17
C ILE A 32 -9.31 2.51 -1.75
N ASN A 33 -9.35 3.21 -2.88
CA ASN A 33 -10.60 3.65 -3.51
C ASN A 33 -11.45 2.50 -4.08
N GLN A 34 -10.84 1.36 -4.42
CA GLN A 34 -11.55 0.18 -4.92
C GLN A 34 -12.01 -0.78 -3.82
N ALA A 35 -11.54 -0.58 -2.59
CA ALA A 35 -11.88 -1.42 -1.45
C ALA A 35 -13.33 -1.22 -1.02
N THR A 36 -13.96 -2.29 -0.53
CA THR A 36 -15.24 -2.18 0.17
C THR A 36 -14.99 -1.80 1.63
N HIS A 37 -16.04 -1.31 2.31
CA HIS A 37 -15.95 -0.94 3.72
C HIS A 37 -15.45 -2.09 4.61
N ASP A 38 -15.85 -3.32 4.30
CA ASP A 38 -15.44 -4.53 5.04
C ASP A 38 -13.94 -4.85 4.87
N GLU A 39 -13.30 -4.35 3.80
CA GLU A 39 -11.88 -4.57 3.54
C GLU A 39 -10.99 -3.52 4.24
N HIS A 40 -11.56 -2.39 4.69
CA HIS A 40 -10.80 -1.30 5.30
C HIS A 40 -10.00 -1.73 6.54
N PRO A 41 -10.53 -2.53 7.48
CA PRO A 41 -9.75 -2.99 8.64
C PRO A 41 -8.53 -3.81 8.22
N GLU A 42 -8.66 -4.67 7.22
CA GLU A 42 -7.55 -5.48 6.71
C GLU A 42 -6.51 -4.63 5.97
N ILE A 43 -6.94 -3.60 5.22
CA ILE A 43 -6.03 -2.64 4.58
C ILE A 43 -5.26 -1.83 5.63
N GLN A 44 -5.94 -1.37 6.68
CA GLN A 44 -5.30 -0.65 7.79
C GLN A 44 -4.25 -1.51 8.50
N GLN A 45 -4.58 -2.77 8.79
CA GLN A 45 -3.62 -3.70 9.37
C GLN A 45 -2.42 -3.91 8.44
N TRP A 46 -2.66 -4.15 7.15
CA TRP A 46 -1.59 -4.35 6.18
C TRP A 46 -0.66 -3.13 6.09
N LEU A 47 -1.22 -1.91 6.02
CA LEU A 47 -0.44 -0.67 5.98
C LEU A 47 0.37 -0.45 7.26
N THR A 48 -0.17 -0.85 8.41
CA THR A 48 0.54 -0.79 9.70
C THR A 48 1.73 -1.75 9.70
N ASP A 49 1.52 -2.99 9.23
CA ASP A 49 2.56 -4.03 9.19
C ASP A 49 3.68 -3.69 8.19
N HIS A 50 3.39 -2.86 7.18
CA HIS A 50 4.32 -2.47 6.10
C HIS A 50 4.71 -0.98 6.15
N ALA A 51 4.52 -0.30 7.28
CA ALA A 51 4.78 1.14 7.39
C ALA A 51 6.24 1.51 7.05
N ASP A 52 7.18 0.62 7.34
CA ASP A 52 8.61 0.80 7.04
C ASP A 52 8.89 0.91 5.54
N ASP A 53 8.07 0.28 4.69
CA ASP A 53 8.20 0.36 3.24
C ASP A 53 7.92 1.77 2.69
N PHE A 54 7.18 2.58 3.45
CA PHE A 54 6.78 3.93 3.08
C PHE A 54 7.53 5.03 3.81
N THR A 55 8.24 4.68 4.90
CA THR A 55 8.82 5.68 5.80
C THR A 55 10.34 5.75 5.78
N ARG A 56 11.02 4.94 4.94
CA ARG A 56 12.48 4.91 4.70
C ARG A 56 13.26 5.57 5.85
N ARG A 57 13.54 4.82 6.92
CA ARG A 57 14.53 5.27 7.91
C ARG A 57 15.88 5.30 7.23
N GLU A 58 16.40 6.50 6.99
CA GLU A 58 17.82 6.70 6.83
C GLU A 58 18.45 6.40 8.19
N ASP A 59 19.22 5.31 8.29
CA ASP A 59 20.13 5.06 9.41
C ASP A 59 21.35 6.00 9.32
#